data_AF-A0A9J6ZSH9-F1
#
_entry.id   AF-A0A9J6ZSH9-F1
#
_cell.length_a   1.000
_cell.length_b   1.000
_cell.length_c   1.000
_cell.angle_alpha   90.00
_cell.angle_beta   90.00
_cell.angle_gamma   90.00
#
_symmetry.space_group_name_H-M   'P 1'
#
loop_
_entity.id
_entity.type
_entity.pdbx_description
1 polymer ?
#
loop_
_entity_poly.entity_id
_entity_poly.type
_entity_poly.pdbx_seq_one_letter_code
_entity_poly.pdbx_strand_id
1 'polypeptide(L)'
;MSSTHKAYLEWSPEFFKNKALKHGVNVHDFVSSLFDNQSYPEVIYKRAMGVIQLHRIYGTERLNNACKLALDVGIHSYGRLKNILKNKRDVFVEEPDNQRASHIPTHSNLRGATNYK
;
A
#
# COMPACT_ATOMS: atom_id res chain seq x y z
N MET A 1 9.60 13.02 -28.76
CA MET A 1 9.01 11.75 -28.28
C MET A 1 9.38 11.57 -26.83
N SER A 2 8.39 11.58 -25.92
CA SER A 2 8.62 11.64 -24.47
C SER A 2 8.73 10.24 -23.85
N SER A 3 9.84 9.98 -23.17
CA SER A 3 10.19 8.72 -22.51
C SER A 3 9.25 8.30 -21.36
N THR A 4 8.30 9.15 -20.99
CA THR A 4 7.36 8.88 -19.89
C THR A 4 6.36 7.79 -20.24
N HIS A 5 5.99 7.59 -21.51
CA HIS A 5 4.99 6.60 -21.91
C HIS A 5 5.49 5.15 -21.93
N LYS A 6 6.81 4.90 -22.06
CA LYS A 6 7.33 3.53 -22.16
C LYS A 6 7.32 2.77 -20.84
N ALA A 7 7.55 3.46 -19.71
CA ALA A 7 7.54 2.81 -18.40
C ALA A 7 6.14 2.42 -17.92
N TYR A 8 5.10 3.15 -18.34
CA TYR A 8 3.71 2.80 -18.03
C TYR A 8 3.23 1.53 -18.73
N LEU A 9 3.85 1.15 -19.86
CA LEU A 9 3.50 -0.07 -20.59
C LEU A 9 3.94 -1.36 -19.86
N GLU A 10 4.92 -1.29 -18.96
CA GLU A 10 5.39 -2.46 -18.20
C GLU A 10 4.68 -2.64 -16.84
N TRP A 11 3.99 -1.62 -16.35
CA TRP A 11 3.31 -1.67 -15.06
C TRP A 11 1.91 -2.28 -15.19
N SER A 12 1.80 -3.54 -14.79
CA SER A 12 0.53 -4.26 -14.65
C SER A 12 0.30 -4.70 -13.20
N PRO A 13 -0.95 -4.98 -12.79
CA PRO A 13 -1.23 -5.58 -11.49
C PRO A 13 -0.40 -6.85 -11.24
N GLU A 14 -0.30 -7.74 -12.23
CA GLU A 14 0.54 -8.95 -12.19
C GLU A 14 2.02 -8.62 -11.93
N PHE A 15 2.57 -7.57 -12.53
CA PHE A 15 3.95 -7.15 -12.28
C PHE A 15 4.18 -6.84 -10.79
N PHE A 16 3.26 -6.11 -10.16
CA PHE A 16 3.35 -5.79 -8.74
C PHE A 16 3.13 -7.00 -7.84
N LYS A 17 2.16 -7.86 -8.15
CA LYS A 17 1.89 -9.11 -7.43
C LYS A 17 3.11 -10.03 -7.45
N ASN A 18 3.70 -10.27 -8.62
CA ASN A 18 4.91 -11.10 -8.77
C ASN A 18 6.11 -10.51 -8.01
N LYS A 19 6.25 -9.18 -8.01
CA LYS A 19 7.32 -8.51 -7.27
C LYS A 19 7.11 -8.61 -5.75
N ALA A 20 5.87 -8.50 -5.29
CA ALA A 20 5.49 -8.66 -3.89
C ALA A 20 5.72 -10.09 -3.38
N LEU A 21 5.47 -11.10 -4.22
CA LEU A 21 5.64 -12.51 -3.87
C LEU A 21 7.08 -12.85 -3.43
N LYS A 22 8.08 -12.18 -4.01
CA LYS A 22 9.50 -12.32 -3.60
C LYS A 22 9.76 -11.89 -2.16
N HIS A 23 8.85 -11.11 -1.58
CA HIS A 23 8.92 -10.64 -0.20
C HIS A 23 7.97 -11.39 0.74
N GLY A 24 7.22 -12.37 0.23
CA GLY A 24 6.34 -13.24 1.03
C GLY A 24 4.89 -13.26 0.52
N VAL A 25 4.19 -14.33 0.87
CA VAL A 25 2.78 -14.55 0.45
C VAL A 25 1.84 -13.49 1.00
N ASN A 26 2.04 -13.04 2.25
CA ASN A 26 1.17 -12.02 2.84
C ASN A 26 1.39 -10.65 2.16
N VAL A 27 2.61 -10.37 1.68
CA VAL A 27 2.89 -9.16 0.90
C VAL A 27 2.19 -9.22 -0.45
N HIS A 28 2.20 -10.38 -1.11
CA HIS A 28 1.45 -10.62 -2.34
C HIS A 28 -0.06 -10.39 -2.15
N ASP A 29 -0.64 -10.95 -1.09
CA ASP A 29 -2.08 -10.86 -0.85
C ASP A 29 -2.49 -9.44 -0.48
N PHE A 30 -1.69 -8.75 0.34
CA PHE A 30 -1.88 -7.33 0.62
C PHE A 30 -1.83 -6.49 -0.66
N VAL A 31 -0.83 -6.71 -1.53
CA VAL A 31 -0.74 -5.98 -2.79
C VAL A 31 -1.91 -6.31 -3.73
N SER A 32 -2.37 -7.56 -3.76
CA SER A 32 -3.53 -7.98 -4.53
C SER A 32 -4.79 -7.25 -4.08
N SER A 33 -5.04 -7.17 -2.78
CA SER A 33 -6.21 -6.47 -2.21
C SER A 33 -6.28 -4.97 -2.58
N LEU A 34 -5.14 -4.34 -2.87
CA LEU A 34 -5.10 -2.93 -3.31
C LEU A 34 -5.69 -2.74 -4.71
N PHE A 35 -5.64 -3.78 -5.54
CA PHE A 35 -6.15 -3.77 -6.92
C PHE A 35 -7.63 -4.12 -7.01
N ASP A 36 -8.18 -4.87 -6.05
CA ASP A 36 -9.54 -5.40 -6.13
C ASP A 36 -10.64 -4.32 -6.00
N ASN A 37 -10.32 -3.12 -5.50
CA ASN A 37 -11.34 -2.13 -5.07
C ASN A 37 -11.13 -0.69 -5.61
N GLN A 38 -10.36 -0.47 -6.68
CA GLN A 38 -9.99 0.90 -7.10
C GLN A 38 -9.99 1.12 -8.61
N SER A 39 -10.67 2.20 -9.04
CA SER A 39 -10.83 2.60 -10.45
C SER A 39 -9.64 3.39 -11.03
N TYR A 40 -8.59 3.70 -10.26
CA TYR A 40 -7.48 4.57 -10.67
C TYR A 40 -6.11 3.86 -10.62
N PRO A 41 -5.67 3.26 -11.74
CA PRO A 41 -4.47 2.42 -11.79
C PRO A 41 -3.20 3.11 -11.29
N GLU A 42 -2.99 4.39 -11.64
CA GLU A 42 -1.76 5.11 -11.31
C GLU A 42 -1.53 5.28 -9.80
N VAL A 43 -2.61 5.53 -9.05
CA VAL A 43 -2.54 5.72 -7.59
C VAL A 43 -2.22 4.39 -6.91
N ILE A 44 -2.83 3.30 -7.40
CA ILE A 44 -2.62 1.96 -6.85
C ILE A 44 -1.19 1.50 -7.13
N TYR A 45 -0.66 1.70 -8.34
CA TYR A 45 0.71 1.33 -8.68
C TYR A 45 1.73 2.03 -7.79
N LYS A 46 1.55 3.32 -7.52
CA LYS A 46 2.40 4.05 -6.56
C LYS A 46 2.31 3.48 -5.15
N ARG A 47 1.09 3.14 -4.69
CA ARG A 47 0.88 2.51 -3.38
C ARG A 47 1.51 1.13 -3.29
N ALA A 48 1.27 0.25 -4.27
CA ALA A 48 1.85 -1.09 -4.34
C ALA A 48 3.38 -1.04 -4.37
N MET A 49 3.96 -0.15 -5.17
CA MET A 49 5.41 0.06 -5.17
C MET A 49 5.90 0.53 -3.79
N GLY A 50 5.20 1.48 -3.17
CA GLY A 50 5.55 1.97 -1.84
C GLY A 50 5.53 0.89 -0.77
N VAL A 51 4.51 0.02 -0.78
CA VAL A 51 4.42 -1.15 0.11
C VAL A 51 5.61 -2.07 -0.10
N ILE A 52 5.88 -2.45 -1.35
CA ILE A 52 7.01 -3.33 -1.68
C ILE A 52 8.31 -2.69 -1.19
N GLN A 53 8.54 -1.40 -1.42
CA GLN A 53 9.78 -0.72 -1.03
C GLN A 53 10.04 -0.66 0.49
N LEU A 54 9.04 -0.91 1.34
CA LEU A 54 9.24 -0.96 2.79
C LEU A 54 10.23 -2.06 3.21
N HIS A 55 10.41 -3.11 2.40
CA HIS A 55 11.40 -4.17 2.67
C HIS A 55 12.82 -3.60 2.81
N ARG A 56 13.14 -2.50 2.12
CA ARG A 56 14.47 -1.89 2.16
C ARG A 56 14.80 -1.26 3.51
N ILE A 57 13.77 -0.82 4.23
CA ILE A 57 13.92 -0.12 5.52
C ILE A 57 13.73 -1.10 6.68
N TYR A 58 12.74 -1.99 6.57
CA TYR A 58 12.32 -2.86 7.67
C TYR A 58 12.72 -4.33 7.51
N GLY A 59 13.20 -4.73 6.33
CA GLY A 59 13.46 -6.12 5.99
C GLY A 59 12.23 -6.84 5.45
N THR A 60 12.49 -7.92 4.69
CA THR A 60 11.45 -8.73 4.06
C THR A 60 10.56 -9.44 5.08
N GLU A 61 11.16 -10.03 6.11
CA GLU A 61 10.44 -10.81 7.13
C GLU A 61 9.42 -9.94 7.90
N ARG A 62 9.87 -8.78 8.38
CA ARG A 62 9.03 -7.81 9.08
C ARG A 62 7.91 -7.27 8.20
N LEU A 63 8.20 -6.99 6.91
CA LEU A 63 7.18 -6.58 5.96
C LEU A 63 6.10 -7.66 5.81
N ASN A 64 6.50 -8.92 5.66
CA ASN A 64 5.56 -10.04 5.53
C ASN A 64 4.68 -10.21 6.78
N ASN A 65 5.26 -10.07 7.98
CA ASN A 65 4.50 -10.14 9.23
C ASN A 65 3.53 -8.96 9.41
N ALA A 66 3.97 -7.75 9.05
CA ALA A 66 3.11 -6.57 9.08
C ALA A 66 1.95 -6.67 8.08
N CYS A 67 2.20 -7.20 6.88
CA CYS A 67 1.17 -7.46 5.87
C CYS A 67 0.18 -8.51 6.36
N LYS A 68 0.64 -9.58 7.01
CA LYS A 68 -0.23 -10.59 7.64
C LYS A 68 -1.16 -9.95 8.66
N LEU A 69 -0.59 -9.23 9.63
CA LEU A 69 -1.38 -8.55 10.66
C LEU A 69 -2.38 -7.58 10.03
N ALA A 70 -1.96 -6.80 9.02
CA ALA A 70 -2.83 -5.86 8.35
C ALA A 70 -4.01 -6.56 7.64
N LEU A 71 -3.77 -7.68 6.97
CA LEU A 71 -4.82 -8.49 6.36
C LEU A 71 -5.79 -9.06 7.41
N ASP A 72 -5.26 -9.61 8.51
CA ASP A 72 -6.05 -10.18 9.60
C ASP A 72 -7.02 -9.14 10.22
N VAL A 73 -6.61 -7.86 10.28
CA VAL A 73 -7.45 -6.76 10.78
C VAL A 73 -8.16 -5.96 9.68
N GLY A 74 -8.12 -6.40 8.42
CA GLY A 74 -8.79 -5.74 7.29
C GLY A 74 -8.24 -4.36 6.91
N ILE A 75 -6.96 -4.09 7.20
CA ILE A 75 -6.26 -2.87 6.81
C ILE A 75 -5.71 -3.03 5.39
N HIS A 76 -6.06 -2.10 4.51
CA HIS A 76 -5.59 -2.05 3.11
C HIS A 76 -4.89 -0.72 2.77
N SER A 77 -4.32 -0.03 3.77
CA SER A 77 -3.69 1.27 3.56
C SER A 77 -2.20 1.28 3.87
N TYR A 78 -1.43 1.86 2.96
CA TYR A 78 0.03 2.03 3.12
C TYR A 78 0.38 2.75 4.42
N GLY A 79 -0.34 3.82 4.76
CA GLY A 79 -0.06 4.61 5.96
C GLY A 79 -0.20 3.79 7.25
N ARG A 80 -1.25 2.95 7.35
CA ARG A 80 -1.43 2.07 8.51
C ARG A 80 -0.42 0.94 8.53
N LEU A 81 -0.12 0.32 7.39
CA LEU A 81 0.93 -0.69 7.29
C LEU A 81 2.29 -0.14 7.73
N LYS A 82 2.66 1.06 7.26
CA LYS A 82 3.89 1.73 7.68
C LYS A 82 3.89 2.03 9.19
N ASN A 83 2.74 2.37 9.76
CA ASN A 83 2.60 2.61 11.20
C ASN A 83 2.79 1.32 12.02
N ILE A 84 2.28 0.18 11.55
CA ILE A 84 2.53 -1.14 12.16
C ILE A 84 4.04 -1.40 12.24
N LEU A 85 4.75 -1.24 11.11
CA LEU A 85 6.20 -1.44 11.02
C LEU A 85 7.00 -0.45 11.87
N LYS A 86 6.58 0.83 11.89
CA LYS A 86 7.22 1.88 12.68
C LYS A 86 7.14 1.60 14.18
N ASN A 87 5.98 1.14 14.65
CA ASN A 87 5.75 0.84 16.07
C ASN A 87 6.14 -0.58 16.46
N LYS A 88 6.78 -1.35 15.56
CA LYS A 88 7.19 -2.74 15.78
C LYS A 88 6.05 -3.68 16.20
N ARG A 89 4.81 -3.36 15.83
CA ARG A 89 3.63 -4.18 16.12
C ARG A 89 3.63 -5.49 15.34
N ASP A 90 4.50 -5.62 14.35
CA ASP A 90 4.77 -6.84 13.61
C ASP A 90 5.60 -7.87 14.40
N VAL A 91 6.22 -7.48 15.53
CA VAL A 91 7.09 -8.32 16.35
C VAL A 91 6.39 -8.79 17.63
N PHE A 92 5.45 -8.02 18.15
CA PHE A 92 4.67 -8.37 19.33
C PHE A 92 3.29 -8.87 18.89
N VAL A 93 3.15 -10.19 18.81
CA VAL A 93 1.84 -10.85 18.76
C VAL A 93 1.32 -10.91 20.19
N GLU A 94 0.98 -9.77 20.79
CA GLU A 94 0.22 -9.77 22.04
C GLU A 94 -0.50 -8.44 22.24
N GLU A 95 -1.83 -8.58 22.27
CA GLU A 95 -2.90 -7.65 22.61
C GLU A 95 -3.29 -6.54 21.62
N PRO A 96 -4.60 -6.41 21.31
CA PRO A 96 -5.13 -5.36 20.46
C PRO A 96 -5.12 -4.05 21.25
N ASP A 97 -3.98 -3.36 21.29
CA ASP A 97 -3.97 -2.01 21.84
C ASP A 97 -4.78 -1.10 20.89
N ASN A 98 -5.95 -0.79 21.42
CA ASN A 98 -7.03 0.00 20.91
C ASN A 98 -6.62 1.48 20.92
N GLN A 99 -5.57 1.83 20.17
CA GLN A 99 -5.06 3.19 20.14
C GLN A 99 -4.99 3.77 18.74
N ARG A 100 -6.05 4.53 18.49
CA ARG A 100 -6.08 5.84 17.83
C ARG A 100 -6.13 5.77 16.31
N ALA A 101 -7.37 5.87 15.86
CA ALA A 101 -7.78 6.70 14.73
C ALA A 101 -6.76 7.79 14.39
N SER A 102 -5.83 7.51 13.49
CA SER A 102 -5.01 8.55 12.87
C SER A 102 -5.69 8.94 11.57
N HIS A 103 -6.57 9.94 11.71
CA HIS A 103 -6.86 11.01 10.76
C HIS A 103 -6.54 10.65 9.30
N ILE A 104 -7.56 10.19 8.57
CA ILE A 104 -7.58 10.33 7.11
C ILE A 104 -7.51 11.85 6.88
N PRO A 105 -6.48 12.41 6.23
CA PRO A 105 -6.62 13.78 5.76
C PRO A 105 -7.75 13.73 4.74
N THR A 106 -8.85 14.40 5.04
CA THR A 106 -9.93 14.66 4.08
C THR A 106 -9.27 15.31 2.87
N HIS A 107 -9.17 14.58 1.76
CA HIS A 107 -8.72 15.17 0.52
C HIS A 107 -9.80 16.16 0.09
N SER A 108 -9.53 17.46 0.23
CA SER A 108 -10.32 18.48 -0.44
C SER A 108 -10.20 18.26 -1.94
N ASN A 109 -11.22 17.63 -2.50
CA ASN A 109 -11.47 17.55 -3.93
C ASN A 109 -11.86 18.96 -4.41
N LEU A 110 -10.89 19.87 -4.54
CA LEU A 110 -11.08 21.16 -5.19
C LEU A 110 -10.95 20.95 -6.71
N ARG A 111 -11.94 20.24 -7.25
CA ARG A 111 -12.29 20.29 -8.67
C ARG A 111 -13.00 21.63 -8.88
N GLY A 112 -12.21 22.69 -9.07
CA GLY A 112 -12.71 24.01 -9.46
C GLY A 112 -13.29 23.96 -10.86
N ALA A 113 -14.51 23.44 -10.98
CA ALA A 113 -15.33 23.56 -12.18
C ALA A 113 -16.17 24.83 -12.05
N THR A 114 -15.63 25.97 -12.45
CA THR A 114 -16.45 27.13 -12.86
C THR A 114 -15.74 27.87 -13.97
N ASN A 115 -16.03 27.43 -15.18
CA ASN A 115 -15.94 28.20 -16.41
C ASN A 115 -17.23 29.04 -16.54
N TYR A 116 -17.14 30.24 -17.14
CA TYR A 116 -18.20 31.24 -17.43
C TYR A 116 -18.77 31.98 -16.21
N LYS A 117 -18.77 33.31 -16.11
CA LYS A 117 -18.93 34.40 -17.10
C LYS A 117 -18.19 35.64 -16.63
#